data_AF-A0A2X2JYE1-F1
#
_entry.id   AF-A0A2X2JYE1-F1
#
_cell.length_a   1.000
_cell.length_b   1.000
_cell.length_c   1.000
_cell.angle_alpha   90.00
_cell.angle_beta   90.00
_cell.angle_gamma   90.00
#
_symmetry.space_group_name_H-M   'P 1'
#
loop_
_entity.id
_entity.type
_entity.pdbx_description
1 polymer ?
#
loop_
_entity_poly.entity_id
_entity_poly.type
_entity_poly.pdbx_seq_one_letter_code
_entity_poly.pdbx_strand_id
1 'polypeptide(L)'
;MATMKYDMCGAANVVGIIEAASRLQLPVNIVGVLACAENMINEASMKPDDVFTALSGETVEVMNTDAEGRLVLADAVYYANQYQPSVIMDFATLTGAAIVALGDDKAAAFESNSKVILNDILQISSKVDEMVFELPITATERASIKHSDIADLVNHTNGQGKALFAASFVTHFSGQTPHIHFDIAGPATTNKASYNGPKGPTGFMIPTIVQWLKQQ
;
A
#
# COMPACT_ATOMS: atom_id res chain seq x y z
N MET A 1 -4.90 -3.19 -18.99
CA MET A 1 -3.85 -4.23 -19.10
C MET A 1 -2.48 -3.71 -19.51
N ALA A 2 -2.36 -2.78 -20.48
CA ALA A 2 -1.04 -2.20 -20.80
C ALA A 2 -0.36 -1.73 -19.49
N THR A 3 0.95 -1.99 -19.38
CA THR A 3 1.84 -1.66 -18.24
C THR A 3 1.53 -2.31 -16.88
N MET A 4 0.57 -3.23 -16.76
CA MET A 4 0.26 -3.92 -15.48
C MET A 4 1.37 -4.83 -14.95
N LYS A 5 2.43 -5.09 -15.73
CA LYS A 5 3.67 -5.70 -15.19
C LYS A 5 4.34 -4.84 -14.10
N TYR A 6 3.96 -3.56 -13.98
CA TYR A 6 4.42 -2.64 -12.94
C TYR A 6 3.60 -2.72 -11.65
N ASP A 7 2.60 -3.61 -11.57
CA ASP A 7 1.77 -3.76 -10.37
C ASP A 7 2.48 -4.45 -9.19
N MET A 8 3.78 -4.71 -9.36
CA MET A 8 4.70 -5.20 -8.34
C MET A 8 5.73 -4.15 -7.89
N CYS A 9 5.62 -2.90 -8.35
CA CYS A 9 6.55 -1.83 -8.01
C CYS A 9 6.66 -1.60 -6.49
N GLY A 10 5.58 -1.77 -5.73
CA GLY A 10 5.62 -1.71 -4.27
C GLY A 10 6.61 -2.70 -3.66
N ALA A 11 6.50 -3.98 -4.05
CA ALA A 11 7.42 -5.04 -3.63
C ALA A 11 8.86 -4.79 -4.10
N ALA A 12 9.04 -4.35 -5.35
CA ALA A 12 10.35 -4.01 -5.89
C ALA A 12 11.04 -2.90 -5.07
N ASN A 13 10.27 -1.89 -4.67
CA ASN A 13 10.80 -0.75 -3.93
C ASN A 13 11.15 -1.14 -2.48
N VAL A 14 10.37 -2.03 -1.84
CA VAL A 14 10.75 -2.61 -0.54
C VAL A 14 12.10 -3.33 -0.62
N VAL A 15 12.33 -4.14 -1.67
CA VAL A 15 13.64 -4.77 -1.90
C VAL A 15 14.74 -3.70 -2.06
N GLY A 16 14.48 -2.65 -2.82
CA GLY A 16 15.41 -1.53 -3.00
C GLY A 16 15.75 -0.78 -1.70
N ILE A 17 14.76 -0.57 -0.83
CA ILE A 17 14.93 0.05 0.50
C ILE A 17 15.83 -0.82 1.39
N ILE A 18 15.55 -2.13 1.47
CA ILE A 18 16.32 -3.06 2.29
C ILE A 18 17.76 -3.22 1.75
N GLU A 19 17.92 -3.32 0.44
CA GLU A 19 19.23 -3.33 -0.23
C GLU A 19 20.04 -2.08 0.14
N ALA A 20 19.45 -0.89 0.01
CA ALA A 20 20.12 0.36 0.37
C ALA A 20 20.48 0.42 1.87
N ALA A 21 19.55 0.07 2.76
CA ALA A 21 19.78 0.07 4.20
C ALA A 21 20.91 -0.89 4.61
N SER A 22 20.93 -2.09 4.02
CA SER A 22 21.96 -3.11 4.28
C SER A 22 23.36 -2.65 3.84
N ARG A 23 23.46 -2.06 2.63
CA ARG A 23 24.74 -1.58 2.08
C ARG A 23 25.26 -0.34 2.79
N LEU A 24 24.36 0.48 3.32
CA LEU A 24 24.72 1.62 4.18
C LEU A 24 25.01 1.21 5.63
N GLN A 25 24.82 -0.07 5.98
CA GLN A 25 25.03 -0.61 7.33
C GLN A 25 24.26 0.20 8.39
N LEU A 26 23.01 0.57 8.07
CA LEU A 26 22.19 1.36 8.99
C LEU A 26 21.92 0.55 10.26
N PRO A 27 21.98 1.18 11.46
CA PRO A 27 21.81 0.49 12.74
C PRO A 27 20.34 0.27 13.08
N VAL A 28 19.57 -0.30 12.15
CA VAL A 28 18.12 -0.54 12.26
C VAL A 28 17.78 -2.00 12.00
N ASN A 29 16.73 -2.49 12.65
CA ASN A 29 16.16 -3.80 12.34
C ASN A 29 15.00 -3.63 11.37
N ILE A 30 15.03 -4.34 10.24
CA ILE A 30 14.00 -4.27 9.20
C ILE A 30 13.52 -5.70 8.89
N VAL A 31 12.20 -5.89 8.84
CA VAL A 31 11.55 -7.08 8.30
C VAL A 31 10.78 -6.70 7.04
N GLY A 32 11.06 -7.38 5.93
CA GLY A 32 10.37 -7.19 4.66
C GLY A 32 9.43 -8.36 4.38
N VAL A 33 8.15 -8.09 4.15
CA VAL A 33 7.14 -9.08 3.75
C VAL A 33 6.63 -8.72 2.36
N LEU A 34 6.72 -9.65 1.42
CA LEU A 34 6.31 -9.47 0.03
C LEU A 34 5.22 -10.49 -0.29
N ALA A 35 4.01 -10.04 -0.61
CA ALA A 35 2.95 -10.91 -1.11
C ALA A 35 2.94 -10.88 -2.64
N CYS A 36 3.42 -11.96 -3.25
CA CYS A 36 3.58 -12.06 -4.70
C CYS A 36 2.56 -13.05 -5.28
N ALA A 37 1.76 -12.59 -6.25
CA ALA A 37 0.78 -13.39 -6.98
C ALA A 37 0.63 -12.86 -8.42
N GLU A 38 -0.05 -13.62 -9.27
CA GLU A 38 -0.49 -13.17 -10.59
C GLU A 38 -2.02 -13.29 -10.67
N ASN A 39 -2.71 -12.19 -10.98
CA ASN A 39 -4.17 -12.14 -11.02
C ASN A 39 -4.68 -12.51 -12.43
N MET A 40 -5.12 -13.77 -12.60
CA MET A 40 -5.46 -14.36 -13.90
C MET A 40 -6.83 -15.01 -13.90
N ILE A 41 -7.42 -15.12 -15.10
CA ILE A 41 -8.70 -15.82 -15.31
C ILE A 41 -8.41 -17.26 -15.72
N ASN A 42 -8.99 -18.22 -15.02
CA ASN A 42 -9.03 -19.63 -15.42
C ASN A 42 -10.34 -20.29 -14.93
N GLU A 43 -10.44 -21.62 -15.03
CA GLU A 43 -11.64 -22.38 -14.60
C GLU A 43 -11.95 -22.32 -13.10
N ALA A 44 -10.99 -21.86 -12.28
CA ALA A 44 -11.08 -21.86 -10.82
C ALA A 44 -10.63 -20.52 -10.19
N SER A 45 -10.55 -19.43 -10.98
CA SER A 45 -10.18 -18.11 -10.47
C SER A 45 -11.25 -17.57 -9.53
N MET A 46 -10.85 -16.69 -8.61
CA MET A 46 -11.81 -16.01 -7.72
C MET A 46 -12.87 -15.26 -8.53
N LYS A 47 -14.08 -15.20 -7.99
CA LYS A 47 -15.25 -14.59 -8.62
C LYS A 47 -15.82 -13.52 -7.68
N PRO A 48 -16.49 -12.49 -8.22
CA PRO A 48 -17.43 -11.72 -7.42
C PRO A 48 -18.40 -12.66 -6.68
N ASP A 49 -18.76 -12.31 -5.44
CA ASP A 49 -19.57 -13.08 -4.49
C ASP A 49 -18.82 -14.24 -3.78
N ASP A 50 -17.56 -14.54 -4.13
CA ASP A 50 -16.77 -15.50 -3.35
C ASP A 50 -16.45 -14.92 -1.95
N VAL A 51 -16.48 -15.78 -0.93
CA VAL A 51 -16.06 -15.45 0.44
C VAL A 51 -14.85 -16.30 0.80
N PHE A 52 -13.76 -15.64 1.21
CA PHE A 52 -12.54 -16.31 1.67
C PHE A 52 -12.26 -15.97 3.13
N THR A 53 -11.54 -16.85 3.82
CA THR A 53 -11.04 -16.59 5.19
C THR A 53 -9.62 -16.05 5.10
N ALA A 54 -9.40 -14.82 5.58
CA ALA A 54 -8.09 -14.19 5.68
C ALA A 54 -7.23 -14.86 6.77
N LEU A 55 -5.93 -14.58 6.78
CA LEU A 55 -4.99 -15.06 7.80
C LEU A 55 -5.36 -14.59 9.22
N SER A 56 -6.07 -13.45 9.34
CA SER A 56 -6.62 -12.98 10.62
C SER A 56 -7.74 -13.86 11.19
N GLY A 57 -8.30 -14.76 10.37
CA GLY A 57 -9.48 -15.56 10.67
C GLY A 57 -10.81 -14.88 10.29
N GLU A 58 -10.78 -13.61 9.90
CA GLU A 58 -11.96 -12.88 9.41
C GLU A 58 -12.34 -13.32 7.99
N THR A 59 -13.62 -13.28 7.68
CA THR A 59 -14.15 -13.59 6.34
C THR A 59 -14.23 -12.33 5.49
N VAL A 60 -13.83 -12.44 4.22
CA VAL A 60 -13.83 -11.35 3.23
C VAL A 60 -14.67 -11.75 2.02
N GLU A 61 -15.74 -11.01 1.77
CA GLU A 61 -16.51 -11.07 0.54
C GLU A 61 -15.79 -10.29 -0.57
N VAL A 62 -15.51 -10.97 -1.68
CA VAL A 62 -14.87 -10.39 -2.85
C VAL A 62 -15.96 -9.92 -3.81
N MET A 63 -16.14 -8.61 -3.92
CA MET A 63 -17.13 -8.01 -4.85
C MET A 63 -16.47 -7.45 -6.12
N ASN A 64 -15.14 -7.28 -6.12
CA ASN A 64 -14.38 -6.91 -7.30
C ASN A 64 -13.00 -7.59 -7.28
N THR A 65 -12.73 -8.42 -8.29
CA THR A 65 -11.48 -9.19 -8.40
C THR A 65 -10.29 -8.36 -8.90
N ASP A 66 -10.53 -7.14 -9.39
CA ASP A 66 -9.49 -6.13 -9.72
C ASP A 66 -9.11 -5.29 -8.48
N ALA A 67 -9.67 -5.64 -7.31
CA ALA A 67 -9.27 -5.11 -6.01
C ALA A 67 -8.54 -6.21 -5.21
N GLU A 68 -7.64 -6.93 -5.87
CA GLU A 68 -6.79 -8.00 -5.34
C GLU A 68 -5.64 -7.47 -4.49
N GLY A 69 -5.08 -6.30 -4.82
CA GLY A 69 -3.90 -5.78 -4.11
C GLY A 69 -4.10 -5.65 -2.60
N ARG A 70 -5.31 -5.24 -2.18
CA ARG A 70 -5.66 -5.13 -0.76
C ARG A 70 -5.92 -6.49 -0.10
N LEU A 71 -6.28 -7.52 -0.86
CA LEU A 71 -6.46 -8.88 -0.35
C LEU A 71 -5.11 -9.49 0.02
N VAL A 72 -4.12 -9.40 -0.89
CA VAL A 72 -2.77 -9.92 -0.63
C VAL A 72 -2.06 -9.11 0.47
N LEU A 73 -2.30 -7.80 0.54
CA LEU A 73 -1.76 -6.94 1.60
C LEU A 73 -2.40 -7.23 2.97
N ALA A 74 -3.69 -7.60 3.04
CA ALA A 74 -4.33 -7.93 4.30
C ALA A 74 -3.57 -9.06 5.04
N ASP A 75 -3.30 -10.16 4.35
CA ASP A 75 -2.54 -11.28 4.91
C ASP A 75 -1.09 -10.90 5.19
N ALA A 76 -0.45 -10.11 4.31
CA ALA A 76 0.93 -9.67 4.49
C ALA A 76 1.11 -8.77 5.72
N VAL A 77 0.21 -7.80 5.90
CA VAL A 77 0.19 -6.87 7.04
C VAL A 77 -0.09 -7.63 8.33
N TYR A 78 -1.07 -8.53 8.33
CA TYR A 78 -1.37 -9.36 9.48
C TYR A 78 -0.16 -10.23 9.88
N TYR A 79 0.48 -10.86 8.89
CA TYR A 79 1.71 -11.63 9.11
C TYR A 79 2.87 -10.78 9.62
N ALA A 80 3.08 -9.59 9.05
CA ALA A 80 4.12 -8.66 9.50
C ALA A 80 3.92 -8.25 10.96
N ASN A 81 2.67 -8.13 11.41
CA ASN A 81 2.34 -7.75 12.78
C ASN A 81 2.80 -8.79 13.83
N GLN A 82 2.96 -10.06 13.44
CA GLN A 82 3.46 -11.13 14.33
C GLN A 82 4.90 -10.89 14.80
N TYR A 83 5.67 -10.07 14.08
CA TYR A 83 7.01 -9.64 14.48
C TYR A 83 7.00 -8.51 15.54
N GLN A 84 5.83 -8.04 15.95
CA GLN A 84 5.65 -6.92 16.89
C GLN A 84 6.46 -5.68 16.48
N PRO A 85 6.32 -5.19 15.23
CA PRO A 85 7.09 -4.06 14.74
C PRO A 85 6.69 -2.76 15.45
N SER A 86 7.61 -1.80 15.53
CA SER A 86 7.31 -0.45 16.02
C SER A 86 6.44 0.35 15.05
N VAL A 87 6.53 0.06 13.76
CA VAL A 87 5.71 0.64 12.69
C VAL A 87 5.65 -0.32 11.50
N ILE A 88 4.49 -0.40 10.85
CA ILE A 88 4.27 -1.07 9.57
C ILE A 88 4.17 0.02 8.49
N MET A 89 4.88 -0.17 7.38
CA MET A 89 4.76 0.66 6.19
C MET A 89 4.55 -0.24 4.99
N ASP A 90 3.42 -0.08 4.30
CA ASP A 90 3.12 -0.83 3.08
C ASP A 90 3.14 0.09 1.85
N PHE A 91 3.57 -0.47 0.71
CA PHE A 91 3.77 0.27 -0.54
C PHE A 91 3.06 -0.49 -1.66
N ALA A 92 2.11 0.16 -2.33
CA ALA A 92 1.28 -0.51 -3.33
C ALA A 92 0.83 0.40 -4.46
N THR A 93 0.76 -0.13 -5.67
CA THR A 93 0.13 0.52 -6.84
C THR A 93 -1.38 0.31 -6.81
N LEU A 94 -2.04 0.75 -5.73
CA LEU A 94 -3.31 0.14 -5.31
C LEU A 94 -4.55 0.67 -6.01
N THR A 95 -4.67 2.00 -6.23
CA THR A 95 -5.92 2.55 -6.74
C THR A 95 -5.74 3.60 -7.83
N GLY A 96 -6.51 3.46 -8.92
CA GLY A 96 -6.71 4.56 -9.88
C GLY A 96 -7.39 5.78 -9.25
N ALA A 97 -8.10 5.60 -8.12
CA ALA A 97 -8.73 6.69 -7.39
C ALA A 97 -7.71 7.64 -6.74
N ALA A 98 -6.57 7.14 -6.26
CA ALA A 98 -5.48 7.99 -5.76
C ALA A 98 -4.91 8.88 -6.87
N ILE A 99 -4.74 8.33 -8.08
CA ILE A 99 -4.29 9.07 -9.27
C ILE A 99 -5.29 10.18 -9.63
N VAL A 100 -6.59 9.88 -9.61
CA VAL A 100 -7.62 10.90 -9.88
C VAL A 100 -7.60 12.00 -8.82
N ALA A 101 -7.29 11.67 -7.57
CA ALA A 101 -7.28 12.64 -6.46
C ALA A 101 -6.06 13.57 -6.49
N LEU A 102 -4.85 13.04 -6.73
CA LEU A 102 -3.59 13.79 -6.56
C LEU A 102 -2.82 14.01 -7.87
N GLY A 103 -3.18 13.31 -8.94
CA GLY A 103 -2.45 13.27 -10.20
C GLY A 103 -1.47 12.09 -10.29
N ASP A 104 -0.81 11.98 -11.46
CA ASP A 104 0.07 10.86 -11.82
C ASP A 104 1.46 10.94 -11.15
N ASP A 105 1.84 12.10 -10.61
CA ASP A 105 3.18 12.41 -10.11
C ASP A 105 3.26 12.52 -8.58
N LYS A 106 2.19 12.19 -7.84
CA LYS A 106 2.12 12.33 -6.38
C LYS A 106 1.59 11.06 -5.73
N ALA A 107 2.16 10.66 -4.60
CA ALA A 107 1.66 9.53 -3.83
C ALA A 107 0.65 9.98 -2.78
N ALA A 108 -0.33 9.11 -2.51
CA ALA A 108 -1.22 9.25 -1.37
C ALA A 108 -0.66 8.46 -0.18
N ALA A 109 -0.50 9.12 0.96
CA ALA A 109 -0.16 8.49 2.22
C ALA A 109 -1.36 8.50 3.16
N PHE A 110 -1.52 7.44 3.94
CA PHE A 110 -2.60 7.29 4.91
C PHE A 110 -2.01 6.77 6.22
N GLU A 111 -2.42 7.35 7.35
CA GLU A 111 -1.95 6.90 8.67
C GLU A 111 -3.07 6.22 9.47
N SER A 112 -2.66 5.22 10.24
CA SER A 112 -3.45 4.65 11.33
C SER A 112 -2.52 4.47 12.54
N ASN A 113 -2.83 5.16 13.65
CA ASN A 113 -2.02 5.14 14.87
C ASN A 113 -0.56 5.63 14.71
N SER A 114 -0.26 6.44 13.69
CA SER A 114 1.14 6.76 13.30
C SER A 114 1.37 8.22 12.89
N LYS A 115 0.46 9.13 13.24
CA LYS A 115 0.48 10.56 12.87
C LYS A 115 1.84 11.26 12.97
N VAL A 116 2.61 11.03 14.04
CA VAL A 116 3.92 11.65 14.24
C VAL A 116 4.92 11.14 13.19
N ILE A 117 4.97 9.82 12.96
CA ILE A 117 5.86 9.19 11.99
C ILE A 117 5.51 9.64 10.56
N LEU A 118 4.21 9.71 10.23
CA LEU A 118 3.77 10.22 8.93
C LEU A 118 4.23 11.66 8.71
N ASN A 119 4.07 12.55 9.70
CA ASN A 119 4.50 13.94 9.57
C ASN A 119 6.00 14.06 9.28
N ASP A 120 6.83 13.25 9.93
CA ASP A 120 8.28 13.22 9.67
C ASP A 120 8.57 12.76 8.23
N ILE A 121 7.87 11.73 7.75
CA ILE A 121 8.03 11.23 6.38
C ILE A 121 7.61 12.29 5.35
N LEU A 122 6.49 12.98 5.55
CA LEU A 122 6.04 14.06 4.65
C LEU A 122 7.05 15.23 4.60
N GLN A 123 7.67 15.54 5.74
CA GLN A 123 8.76 16.54 5.79
C GLN A 123 10.02 16.06 5.08
N ILE A 124 10.33 14.77 5.15
CA ILE A 124 11.49 14.18 4.46
C ILE A 124 11.25 14.14 2.95
N SER A 125 10.09 13.68 2.50
CA SER A 125 9.78 13.51 1.08
C SER A 125 9.90 14.83 0.32
N SER A 126 9.38 15.92 0.91
CA SER A 126 9.48 17.28 0.34
C SER A 126 10.93 17.79 0.22
N LYS A 127 11.89 17.23 0.96
CA LYS A 127 13.31 17.59 0.90
C LYS A 127 14.11 16.71 -0.07
N VAL A 128 13.56 15.59 -0.51
CA VAL A 128 14.20 14.64 -1.44
C VAL A 128 13.52 14.58 -2.80
N ASP A 129 12.73 15.62 -3.13
CA ASP A 129 12.01 15.76 -4.41
C ASP A 129 10.97 14.64 -4.67
N GLU A 130 10.36 14.11 -3.61
CA GLU A 130 9.24 13.17 -3.70
C GLU A 130 7.95 13.80 -3.16
N MET A 131 6.96 13.94 -4.05
CA MET A 131 5.66 14.51 -3.72
C MET A 131 4.75 13.46 -3.07
N VAL A 132 4.58 13.55 -1.75
CA VAL A 132 3.74 12.66 -0.95
C VAL A 132 2.76 13.53 -0.17
N PHE A 133 1.46 13.20 -0.21
CA PHE A 133 0.42 13.96 0.47
C PHE A 133 -0.50 13.03 1.27
N GLU A 134 -0.90 13.48 2.46
CA GLU A 134 -1.82 12.75 3.32
C GLU A 134 -3.25 12.80 2.76
N LEU A 135 -3.92 11.64 2.73
CA LEU A 135 -5.37 11.50 2.59
C LEU A 135 -5.96 10.84 3.86
N PRO A 136 -7.20 11.17 4.25
CA PRO A 136 -7.74 10.74 5.53
C PRO A 136 -8.31 9.31 5.50
N ILE A 137 -8.27 8.64 6.65
CA ILE A 137 -9.13 7.48 6.96
C ILE A 137 -10.10 7.92 8.06
N THR A 138 -11.38 8.05 7.73
CA THR A 138 -12.40 8.53 8.67
C THR A 138 -13.25 7.38 9.24
N ALA A 139 -14.20 7.72 10.12
CA ALA A 139 -15.17 6.75 10.62
C ALA A 139 -16.02 6.13 9.50
N THR A 140 -16.25 6.87 8.41
CA THR A 140 -17.00 6.39 7.24
C THR A 140 -16.33 5.18 6.62
N GLU A 141 -15.03 5.28 6.34
CA GLU A 141 -14.30 4.19 5.68
C GLU A 141 -14.22 2.95 6.58
N ARG A 142 -13.90 3.15 7.87
CA ARG A 142 -13.82 2.06 8.87
C ARG A 142 -15.13 1.29 9.05
N ALA A 143 -16.27 1.97 8.89
CA ALA A 143 -17.57 1.33 8.90
C ALA A 143 -17.85 0.63 7.56
N SER A 144 -17.57 1.30 6.44
CA SER A 144 -17.93 0.83 5.11
C SER A 144 -17.24 -0.46 4.68
N ILE A 145 -16.02 -0.74 5.16
CA ILE A 145 -15.33 -2.01 4.87
C ILE A 145 -16.06 -3.22 5.48
N LYS A 146 -16.99 -3.00 6.41
CA LYS A 146 -17.81 -4.03 7.07
C LYS A 146 -19.22 -4.16 6.46
N HIS A 147 -19.51 -3.45 5.37
CA HIS A 147 -20.82 -3.49 4.72
C HIS A 147 -20.93 -4.70 3.77
N SER A 148 -20.73 -5.90 4.31
CA SER A 148 -21.08 -7.16 3.66
C SER A 148 -22.33 -7.73 4.34
N ASP A 149 -23.21 -8.36 3.56
CA ASP A 149 -24.39 -9.05 4.09
C ASP A 149 -24.08 -10.50 4.53
N ILE A 150 -22.88 -11.02 4.20
CA ILE A 150 -22.51 -12.43 4.38
C ILE A 150 -21.18 -12.64 5.11
N ALA A 151 -20.22 -11.72 4.99
CA ALA A 151 -18.87 -11.84 5.55
C ALA A 151 -18.59 -10.74 6.58
N ASP A 152 -17.46 -10.85 7.30
CA ASP A 152 -17.03 -9.82 8.25
C ASP A 152 -16.61 -8.52 7.54
N LEU A 153 -16.04 -8.65 6.34
CA LEU A 153 -15.53 -7.56 5.52
C LEU A 153 -15.91 -7.72 4.04
N VAL A 154 -15.94 -6.60 3.31
CA VAL A 154 -16.09 -6.57 1.85
C VAL A 154 -14.90 -5.85 1.20
N ASN A 155 -14.36 -6.37 0.09
CA ASN A 155 -13.14 -5.82 -0.52
C ASN A 155 -13.38 -4.57 -1.40
N HIS A 156 -14.63 -4.25 -1.74
CA HIS A 156 -14.95 -3.18 -2.67
C HIS A 156 -16.23 -2.44 -2.29
N THR A 157 -16.26 -1.14 -2.59
CA THR A 157 -17.46 -0.30 -2.48
C THR A 157 -17.85 0.29 -3.83
N ASN A 158 -19.16 0.28 -4.11
CA ASN A 158 -19.71 0.98 -5.28
C ASN A 158 -19.65 2.52 -5.12
N GLY A 159 -19.45 3.02 -3.91
CA GLY A 159 -19.35 4.45 -3.60
C GLY A 159 -18.08 5.14 -4.13
N GLN A 160 -18.00 6.45 -3.90
CA GLN A 160 -16.80 7.26 -4.16
C GLN A 160 -15.79 7.14 -3.00
N GLY A 161 -14.63 7.78 -3.12
CA GLY A 161 -13.60 7.70 -2.07
C GLY A 161 -12.89 6.34 -2.02
N LYS A 162 -12.78 5.63 -3.16
CA LYS A 162 -12.24 4.27 -3.23
C LYS A 162 -10.80 4.12 -2.72
N ALA A 163 -9.97 5.17 -2.83
CA ALA A 163 -8.62 5.18 -2.25
C ALA A 163 -8.68 5.14 -0.72
N LEU A 164 -9.58 5.91 -0.11
CA LEU A 164 -9.77 5.96 1.35
C LEU A 164 -10.32 4.61 1.86
N PHE A 165 -11.27 4.02 1.14
CA PHE A 165 -11.79 2.69 1.43
C PHE A 165 -10.67 1.63 1.40
N ALA A 166 -9.84 1.66 0.36
CA ALA A 166 -8.73 0.71 0.21
C ALA A 166 -7.72 0.83 1.35
N ALA A 167 -7.34 2.06 1.71
CA ALA A 167 -6.45 2.32 2.84
C ALA A 167 -7.05 1.84 4.17
N SER A 168 -8.36 2.06 4.39
CA SER A 168 -9.04 1.54 5.58
C SER A 168 -9.08 0.01 5.61
N PHE A 169 -9.22 -0.66 4.45
CA PHE A 169 -9.20 -2.11 4.37
C PHE A 169 -7.82 -2.65 4.74
N VAL A 170 -6.74 -2.13 4.14
CA VAL A 170 -5.37 -2.60 4.42
C VAL A 170 -4.95 -2.32 5.87
N THR A 171 -5.24 -1.11 6.37
CA THR A 171 -4.84 -0.72 7.75
C THR A 171 -5.65 -1.40 8.85
N HIS A 172 -6.79 -2.03 8.54
CA HIS A 172 -7.52 -2.86 9.51
C HIS A 172 -6.67 -4.01 10.05
N PHE A 173 -5.88 -4.65 9.18
CA PHE A 173 -5.13 -5.88 9.51
C PHE A 173 -3.89 -5.64 10.38
N SER A 174 -3.48 -4.39 10.63
CA SER A 174 -2.43 -4.06 11.61
C SER A 174 -2.97 -3.88 13.03
N GLY A 175 -4.29 -3.86 13.23
CA GLY A 175 -4.90 -3.68 14.54
C GLY A 175 -4.64 -2.29 15.13
N GLN A 176 -3.80 -2.21 16.18
CA GLN A 176 -3.41 -0.95 16.83
C GLN A 176 -1.94 -0.58 16.60
N THR A 177 -1.20 -1.43 15.88
CA THR A 177 0.20 -1.18 15.52
C THR A 177 0.26 0.04 14.59
N PRO A 178 1.16 1.02 14.84
CA PRO A 178 1.34 2.17 13.96
C PRO A 178 1.53 1.72 12.51
N HIS A 179 0.69 2.21 11.60
CA HIS A 179 0.67 1.79 10.21
C HIS A 179 0.58 3.01 9.29
N ILE A 180 1.41 3.03 8.25
CA ILE A 180 1.32 4.01 7.16
C ILE A 180 1.17 3.26 5.84
N HIS A 181 0.08 3.51 5.13
CA HIS A 181 -0.17 2.98 3.81
C HIS A 181 0.24 3.99 2.74
N PHE A 182 1.03 3.57 1.76
CA PHE A 182 1.44 4.38 0.61
C PHE A 182 0.82 3.84 -0.68
N ASP A 183 -0.18 4.55 -1.20
CA ASP A 183 -0.69 4.33 -2.55
C ASP A 183 0.16 5.11 -3.56
N ILE A 184 1.00 4.36 -4.27
CA ILE A 184 1.97 4.86 -5.25
C ILE A 184 1.53 4.58 -6.69
N ALA A 185 0.24 4.29 -6.93
CA ALA A 185 -0.29 3.91 -8.26
C ALA A 185 0.10 4.87 -9.38
N GLY A 186 0.13 6.19 -9.10
CA GLY A 186 0.63 7.20 -10.03
C GLY A 186 2.17 7.18 -10.11
N PRO A 187 2.86 7.69 -9.08
CA PRO A 187 4.26 8.08 -9.20
C PRO A 187 5.24 6.92 -9.27
N ALA A 188 4.81 5.67 -9.04
CA ALA A 188 5.66 4.49 -9.20
C ALA A 188 6.15 4.32 -10.64
N THR A 189 5.49 4.92 -11.62
CA THR A 189 5.91 4.91 -13.02
C THR A 189 5.86 6.30 -13.64
N THR A 190 6.60 6.49 -14.74
CA THR A 190 6.52 7.70 -15.54
C THR A 190 6.49 7.36 -17.03
N ASN A 191 5.66 8.06 -17.78
CA ASN A 191 5.58 7.95 -19.24
C ASN A 191 6.55 8.91 -19.97
N LYS A 192 7.36 9.69 -19.24
CA LYS A 192 8.23 10.72 -19.78
C LYS A 192 9.65 10.55 -19.27
N ALA A 193 10.62 10.62 -20.19
CA ALA A 193 12.02 10.70 -19.79
C ALA A 193 12.30 12.06 -19.14
N SER A 194 13.15 12.08 -18.12
CA SER A 194 13.51 13.28 -17.37
C SER A 194 14.98 13.20 -16.94
N TYR A 195 15.42 14.14 -16.10
CA TYR A 195 16.74 14.08 -15.48
C TYR A 195 16.89 12.88 -14.51
N ASN A 196 15.79 12.30 -14.03
CA ASN A 196 15.78 11.11 -13.16
C ASN A 196 15.90 9.79 -13.93
N GLY A 197 15.81 9.82 -15.27
CA GLY A 197 15.98 8.62 -16.09
C GLY A 197 14.97 8.49 -17.25
N PRO A 198 14.92 7.29 -17.87
CA PRO A 198 14.00 7.01 -18.97
C PRO A 198 12.55 6.81 -18.50
N LYS A 199 11.65 6.56 -19.45
CA LYS A 199 10.27 6.12 -19.16
C LYS A 199 10.28 4.75 -18.45
N GLY A 200 9.33 4.51 -17.54
CA GLY A 200 9.19 3.25 -16.82
C GLY A 200 9.09 3.45 -15.31
N PRO A 201 9.50 2.46 -14.50
CA PRO A 201 9.44 2.55 -13.04
C PRO A 201 10.40 3.60 -12.51
N THR A 202 9.97 4.37 -11.51
CA THR A 202 10.73 5.48 -10.92
C THR A 202 11.52 5.09 -9.67
N GLY A 203 11.15 3.97 -9.01
CA GLY A 203 11.68 3.64 -7.69
C GLY A 203 11.14 4.54 -6.57
N PHE A 204 9.94 5.10 -6.75
CA PHE A 204 9.30 6.03 -5.81
C PHE A 204 9.26 5.49 -4.36
N MET A 205 9.40 6.37 -3.38
CA MET A 205 9.55 6.11 -1.94
C MET A 205 10.89 5.53 -1.49
N ILE A 206 11.74 4.98 -2.38
CA ILE A 206 13.08 4.50 -1.96
C ILE A 206 13.91 5.63 -1.35
N PRO A 207 14.06 6.82 -1.98
CA PRO A 207 14.80 7.94 -1.38
C PRO A 207 14.24 8.39 -0.05
N THR A 208 12.92 8.61 0.03
CA THR A 208 12.24 9.08 1.24
C THR A 208 12.45 8.12 2.41
N ILE A 209 12.19 6.83 2.22
CA ILE A 209 12.26 5.85 3.32
C ILE A 209 13.70 5.58 3.74
N VAL A 210 14.66 5.49 2.81
CA VAL A 210 16.09 5.36 3.16
C VAL A 210 16.55 6.57 3.98
N GLN A 211 16.11 7.78 3.63
CA GLN A 211 16.45 8.99 4.38
C GLN A 211 15.78 9.05 5.76
N TRP A 212 14.58 8.49 5.92
CA TRP A 212 13.92 8.32 7.22
C TRP A 212 14.61 7.27 8.10
N LEU A 213 15.02 6.13 7.52
CA LEU A 213 15.75 5.07 8.23
C LEU A 213 17.10 5.54 8.78
N LYS A 214 17.77 6.47 8.09
CA LYS A 214 19.01 7.11 8.56
C LYS A 214 18.84 7.99 9.80
N GLN A 215 17.60 8.33 10.17
CA GLN A 215 17.27 9.21 11.30
C GLN A 215 16.70 8.44 12.50
N GLN A 216 16.68 7.11 12.44
CA GLN A 216 16.26 6.23 13.55
C GLN A 216 17.40 5.99 14.54
#